data_AF-A0A3D2TMF3-F1
#
_entry.id   AF-A0A3D2TMF3-F1
#
_cell.length_a   1.000
_cell.length_b   1.000
_cell.length_c   1.000
_cell.angle_alpha   90.00
_cell.angle_beta   90.00
_cell.angle_gamma   90.00
#
_symmetry.space_group_name_H-M   'P 1'
#
loop_
_entity.id
_entity.type
_entity.pdbx_description
1 polymer ?
#
loop_
_entity_poly.entity_id
_entity_poly.type
_entity_poly.pdbx_seq_one_letter_code
_entity_poly.pdbx_strand_id
1 'polypeptide(L)'
;MSEPVRKNLILLTDDLFDQMISTIASDRQVKVDEVRALVDLGLIMVSKAHEGGLVGGKICMGGLYEKIGISTDLITRGKNSDMFSVTTKFTESERAVVSLMMQDVYRLFTTKAAEGRNLPLDKLEALAGGQVCTGRDAKRNGLVDGMGTLKDAVNVAKNLAGLDVDAKIGLEVLPEAKNPLEEIFDADFDSEREAHLYGGISHLLPF
;
A
#
# COMPACT_ATOMS: atom_id res chain seq x y z
N MET A 1 10.39 -23.42 20.10
CA MET A 1 11.28 -22.67 21.04
C MET A 1 11.17 -23.29 22.44
N SER A 2 12.09 -23.04 23.37
CA SER A 2 11.92 -23.54 24.76
C SER A 2 10.90 -22.69 25.53
N GLU A 3 10.09 -23.32 26.40
CA GLU A 3 9.10 -22.62 27.25
C GLU A 3 9.66 -21.39 27.98
N PRO A 4 10.88 -21.42 28.57
CA PRO A 4 11.45 -20.26 29.26
C PRO A 4 11.71 -19.07 28.32
N VAL A 5 12.16 -19.34 27.09
CA VAL A 5 12.47 -18.30 26.11
C VAL A 5 11.18 -17.64 25.58
N ARG A 6 10.12 -18.43 25.39
CA ARG A 6 8.80 -17.90 24.97
C ARG A 6 8.22 -16.95 25.99
N LYS A 7 8.28 -17.35 27.26
CA LYS A 7 7.80 -16.52 28.37
C LYS A 7 8.53 -15.18 28.45
N ASN A 8 9.86 -15.18 28.28
CA ASN A 8 10.66 -13.94 28.32
C ASN A 8 10.34 -12.99 27.16
N LEU A 9 10.13 -13.52 25.94
CA LEU A 9 9.76 -12.70 24.79
C LEU A 9 8.36 -12.09 24.92
N ILE A 10 7.39 -12.84 25.46
CA ILE A 10 6.04 -12.32 25.76
C ILE A 10 6.13 -11.18 26.76
N LEU A 11 6.89 -11.35 27.86
CA LEU A 11 7.06 -10.29 28.87
C LEU A 11 7.71 -9.03 28.29
N LEU A 12 8.72 -9.19 27.43
CA LEU A 12 9.38 -8.06 26.79
C LEU A 12 8.43 -7.31 25.85
N THR A 13 7.68 -8.04 25.02
CA THR A 13 6.67 -7.43 24.16
C THR A 13 5.57 -6.77 24.99
N ASP A 14 5.22 -7.37 26.14
CA ASP A 14 4.25 -6.85 27.11
C ASP A 14 4.69 -5.57 27.83
N ASP A 15 5.98 -5.37 28.03
CA ASP A 15 6.48 -4.11 28.59
C ASP A 15 6.48 -3.00 27.52
N LEU A 16 7.01 -3.31 26.33
CA LEU A 16 7.22 -2.33 25.26
C LEU A 16 5.93 -1.68 24.75
N PHE A 17 4.87 -2.45 24.52
CA PHE A 17 3.60 -1.89 24.06
C PHE A 17 2.79 -1.21 25.18
N ASP A 18 2.97 -1.53 26.46
CA ASP A 18 2.36 -0.74 27.54
C ASP A 18 3.05 0.62 27.64
N GLN A 19 4.38 0.65 27.48
CA GLN A 19 5.14 1.89 27.37
C GLN A 19 4.67 2.71 26.16
N MET A 20 4.45 2.09 25.00
CA MET A 20 3.94 2.77 23.80
C MET A 20 2.54 3.37 24.04
N ILE A 21 1.59 2.58 24.54
CA ILE A 21 0.22 3.03 24.83
C ILE A 21 0.22 4.16 25.86
N SER A 22 1.02 4.03 26.92
CA SER A 22 1.16 5.04 27.96
C SER A 22 1.71 6.36 27.40
N THR A 23 2.73 6.26 26.54
CA THR A 23 3.30 7.43 25.84
C THR A 23 2.25 8.12 24.96
N ILE A 24 1.51 7.37 24.15
CA ILE A 24 0.46 7.92 23.28
C ILE A 24 -0.67 8.56 24.10
N ALA A 25 -1.09 7.92 25.19
CA ALA A 25 -2.12 8.42 26.09
C ALA A 25 -1.69 9.75 26.73
N SER A 26 -0.43 9.83 27.19
CA SER A 26 0.16 11.04 27.75
C SER A 26 0.24 12.17 26.72
N ASP A 27 0.82 11.91 25.54
CA ASP A 27 1.05 12.92 24.50
C ASP A 27 -0.27 13.49 23.94
N ARG A 28 -1.30 12.65 23.83
CA ARG A 28 -2.60 13.02 23.24
C ARG A 28 -3.67 13.37 24.28
N GLN A 29 -3.33 13.35 25.58
CA GLN A 29 -4.26 13.62 26.69
C GLN A 29 -5.54 12.75 26.64
N VAL A 30 -5.39 11.50 26.24
CA VAL A 30 -6.48 10.50 26.19
C VAL A 30 -6.25 9.42 27.23
N LYS A 31 -7.33 8.78 27.69
CA LYS A 31 -7.21 7.71 28.69
C LYS A 31 -6.54 6.48 28.06
N VAL A 32 -5.68 5.83 28.83
CA VAL A 32 -4.97 4.60 28.41
C VAL A 32 -5.95 3.54 27.88
N ASP A 33 -7.08 3.33 28.54
CA ASP A 33 -8.09 2.34 28.11
C ASP A 33 -8.77 2.71 26.80
N GLU A 34 -8.84 4.01 26.49
CA GLU A 34 -9.40 4.51 25.24
C GLU A 34 -8.39 4.36 24.10
N VAL A 35 -7.10 4.59 24.37
CA VAL A 35 -6.02 4.29 23.42
C VAL A 35 -5.93 2.78 23.16
N ARG A 36 -6.06 1.93 24.19
CA ARG A 36 -6.15 0.47 24.03
C ARG A 36 -7.36 0.07 23.20
N ALA A 37 -8.53 0.61 23.53
CA ALA A 37 -9.74 0.35 22.76
C ALA A 37 -9.58 0.77 21.29
N LEU A 38 -8.94 1.91 21.00
CA LEU A 38 -8.69 2.37 19.64
C LEU A 38 -7.70 1.49 18.88
N VAL A 39 -6.65 1.01 19.55
CA VAL A 39 -5.68 0.06 19.00
C VAL A 39 -6.32 -1.30 18.74
N ASP A 40 -7.27 -1.70 19.59
CA ASP A 40 -8.02 -2.96 19.45
C ASP A 40 -9.19 -2.87 18.45
N LEU A 41 -9.79 -1.69 18.26
CA LEU A 41 -10.98 -1.46 17.42
C LEU A 41 -10.67 -1.14 15.97
N GLY A 42 -9.51 -0.52 15.67
CA GLY A 42 -9.11 -0.13 14.32
C GLY A 42 -10.27 0.24 13.37
N LEU A 43 -10.93 1.39 13.58
CA LEU A 43 -11.91 2.14 12.74
C LEU A 43 -12.74 1.44 11.62
N ILE A 44 -13.96 0.95 11.96
CA ILE A 44 -15.25 0.81 11.20
C ILE A 44 -15.41 0.09 9.82
N MET A 45 -16.18 -1.02 9.89
CA MET A 45 -17.02 -1.86 8.96
C MET A 45 -16.62 -2.24 7.52
N VAL A 46 -16.53 -3.56 7.24
CA VAL A 46 -16.12 -4.25 5.98
C VAL A 46 -17.09 -4.15 4.81
N SER A 47 -18.38 -4.03 5.09
CA SER A 47 -19.42 -4.36 4.12
C SER A 47 -19.46 -3.42 2.90
N LYS A 48 -18.89 -2.22 2.98
CA LYS A 48 -18.78 -1.29 1.84
C LYS A 48 -17.54 -1.46 0.96
N ALA A 49 -16.51 -2.19 1.42
CA ALA A 49 -15.23 -2.35 0.69
C ALA A 49 -15.38 -3.22 -0.56
N HIS A 50 -16.20 -4.27 -0.43
CA HIS A 50 -16.43 -5.25 -1.48
C HIS A 50 -17.29 -4.67 -2.62
N GLU A 51 -18.24 -3.78 -2.30
CA GLU A 51 -19.06 -3.08 -3.29
C GLU A 51 -18.25 -2.06 -4.11
N GLY A 52 -17.18 -1.48 -3.55
CA GLY A 52 -16.28 -0.55 -4.21
C GLY A 52 -15.11 -1.19 -5.00
N GLY A 53 -15.13 -2.51 -5.23
CA GLY A 53 -14.11 -3.19 -6.04
C GLY A 53 -12.72 -3.27 -5.40
N LEU A 54 -12.58 -2.95 -4.11
CA LEU A 54 -11.31 -3.13 -3.40
C LEU A 54 -11.17 -4.59 -3.03
N VAL A 55 -10.12 -5.23 -3.52
CA VAL A 55 -9.77 -6.61 -3.21
C VAL A 55 -8.43 -6.62 -2.49
N GLY A 56 -8.46 -7.05 -1.23
CA GLY A 56 -7.28 -7.27 -0.39
C GLY A 56 -7.21 -8.73 0.00
N GLY A 57 -6.01 -9.30 -0.04
CA GLY A 57 -5.79 -10.70 0.29
C GLY A 57 -4.37 -10.95 0.73
N LYS A 58 -4.17 -12.05 1.46
CA LYS A 58 -2.85 -12.56 1.82
C LYS A 58 -2.72 -14.01 1.38
N ILE A 59 -1.50 -14.42 1.08
CA ILE A 59 -1.18 -15.82 0.80
C ILE A 59 -1.07 -16.56 2.15
N CYS A 60 -1.77 -17.68 2.28
CA CYS A 60 -1.79 -18.50 3.50
C CYS A 60 -1.10 -19.85 3.23
N MET A 61 0.14 -19.98 3.71
CA MET A 61 1.06 -21.10 3.53
C MET A 61 1.02 -22.13 4.66
N GLY A 62 0.22 -21.92 5.71
CA GLY A 62 0.15 -22.85 6.86
C GLY A 62 -0.07 -24.31 6.46
N GLY A 63 -1.01 -24.56 5.53
CA GLY A 63 -1.26 -25.92 5.02
C GLY A 63 -0.13 -26.48 4.15
N LEU A 64 0.73 -25.65 3.56
CA LEU A 64 1.96 -26.12 2.91
C LEU A 64 3.00 -26.50 3.96
N TYR A 65 3.21 -25.63 4.96
CA TYR A 65 4.22 -25.83 6.02
C TYR A 65 3.96 -27.13 6.77
N GLU A 66 2.70 -27.43 7.09
CA GLU A 66 2.29 -28.69 7.71
C GLU A 66 2.69 -29.91 6.86
N LYS A 67 2.53 -29.85 5.53
CA LYS A 67 2.88 -30.95 4.61
C LYS A 67 4.39 -31.20 4.51
N ILE A 68 5.21 -30.17 4.67
CA ILE A 68 6.67 -30.26 4.56
C ILE A 68 7.37 -30.32 5.92
N GLY A 69 6.61 -30.44 7.02
CA GLY A 69 7.15 -30.58 8.37
C GLY A 69 7.74 -29.30 8.96
N ILE A 70 7.38 -28.13 8.44
CA ILE A 70 7.80 -26.84 8.99
C ILE A 70 6.80 -26.39 10.05
N SER A 71 7.31 -26.09 11.25
CA SER A 71 6.54 -25.50 12.35
C SER A 71 7.01 -24.07 12.64
N THR A 72 6.07 -23.15 12.77
CA THR A 72 6.29 -21.76 13.18
C THR A 72 5.66 -21.52 14.55
N ASP A 73 6.42 -20.92 15.45
CA ASP A 73 6.01 -20.53 16.80
C ASP A 73 5.89 -19.00 16.81
N LEU A 74 4.66 -18.46 16.94
CA LEU A 74 4.40 -17.03 16.91
C LEU A 74 4.21 -16.49 18.33
N ILE A 75 4.83 -15.35 18.60
CA ILE A 75 4.62 -14.57 19.82
C ILE A 75 3.91 -13.29 19.40
N THR A 76 2.70 -13.11 19.91
CA THR A 76 1.79 -12.05 19.49
C THR A 76 1.34 -11.26 20.70
N ARG A 77 1.10 -9.96 20.49
CA ARG A 77 0.61 -9.08 21.52
C ARG A 77 -0.50 -8.19 20.95
N GLY A 78 -1.72 -8.41 21.43
CA GLY A 78 -2.92 -7.73 20.93
C GLY A 78 -3.69 -8.59 19.93
N LYS A 79 -5.02 -8.39 19.91
CA LYS A 79 -5.99 -9.30 19.29
C LYS A 79 -5.79 -9.56 17.79
N ASN A 80 -5.25 -8.58 17.06
CA ASN A 80 -5.06 -8.65 15.61
C ASN A 80 -3.57 -8.46 15.21
N SER A 81 -2.63 -8.66 16.13
CA SER A 81 -1.21 -8.34 15.92
C SER A 81 -0.50 -9.25 14.92
N ASP A 82 -1.07 -10.42 14.64
CA ASP A 82 -0.63 -11.37 13.62
C ASP A 82 -1.50 -11.37 12.37
N MET A 83 -2.31 -10.33 12.15
CA MET A 83 -3.28 -10.29 11.05
C MET A 83 -2.68 -10.58 9.67
N PHE A 84 -1.44 -10.18 9.41
CA PHE A 84 -0.75 -10.43 8.12
C PHE A 84 0.17 -11.65 8.13
N SER A 85 0.08 -12.52 9.14
CA SER A 85 0.80 -13.78 9.17
C SER A 85 0.52 -14.62 7.92
N VAL A 86 1.57 -15.18 7.32
CA VAL A 86 1.44 -16.10 6.18
C VAL A 86 1.00 -17.50 6.60
N THR A 87 0.93 -17.81 7.88
CA THR A 87 0.65 -19.17 8.37
C THR A 87 -0.83 -19.39 8.68
N THR A 88 -1.55 -18.32 9.02
CA THR A 88 -2.96 -18.36 9.43
C THR A 88 -3.85 -17.59 8.46
N LYS A 89 -5.11 -18.00 8.31
CA LYS A 89 -6.11 -17.20 7.60
C LYS A 89 -6.55 -16.03 8.48
N PHE A 90 -7.12 -14.99 7.88
CA PHE A 90 -7.74 -13.92 8.65
C PHE A 90 -8.87 -14.46 9.53
N THR A 91 -8.85 -14.11 10.81
CA THR A 91 -10.01 -14.21 11.70
C THR A 91 -11.08 -13.20 11.29
N GLU A 92 -12.29 -13.32 11.84
CA GLU A 92 -13.35 -12.34 11.59
C GLU A 92 -12.96 -10.92 12.04
N SER A 93 -12.27 -10.82 13.18
CA SER A 93 -11.78 -9.55 13.74
C SER A 93 -10.72 -8.91 12.84
N GLU A 94 -9.79 -9.70 12.31
CA GLU A 94 -8.74 -9.21 11.41
C GLU A 94 -9.30 -8.85 10.03
N ARG A 95 -10.21 -9.69 9.51
CA ARG A 95 -10.93 -9.39 8.26
C ARG A 95 -11.72 -8.09 8.41
N ALA A 96 -12.28 -7.85 9.59
CA ALA A 96 -12.89 -6.58 9.93
C ALA A 96 -11.91 -5.46 9.67
N VAL A 97 -10.81 -5.39 10.42
CA VAL A 97 -9.77 -4.36 10.32
C VAL A 97 -9.26 -4.12 8.89
N VAL A 98 -8.87 -5.18 8.17
CA VAL A 98 -8.33 -5.07 6.81
C VAL A 98 -9.31 -4.38 5.87
N SER A 99 -10.59 -4.70 5.98
CA SER A 99 -11.59 -4.14 5.09
C SER A 99 -11.86 -2.66 5.36
N LEU A 100 -11.51 -2.17 6.56
CA LEU A 100 -11.74 -0.78 6.94
C LEU A 100 -10.58 0.07 6.46
N MET A 101 -9.37 -0.45 6.62
CA MET A 101 -8.17 0.09 5.97
C MET A 101 -8.40 0.27 4.46
N MET A 102 -8.99 -0.72 3.79
CA MET A 102 -9.32 -0.62 2.36
C MET A 102 -10.34 0.49 2.07
N GLN A 103 -11.37 0.66 2.90
CA GLN A 103 -12.35 1.74 2.73
C GLN A 103 -11.79 3.13 2.98
N ASP A 104 -10.91 3.26 3.97
CA ASP A 104 -10.26 4.54 4.28
C ASP A 104 -9.38 4.98 3.11
N VAL A 105 -8.60 4.07 2.54
CA VAL A 105 -7.81 4.34 1.33
C VAL A 105 -8.72 4.73 0.16
N TYR A 106 -9.83 4.02 -0.03
CA TYR A 106 -10.78 4.35 -1.10
C TYR A 106 -11.42 5.72 -0.93
N ARG A 107 -11.87 6.04 0.29
CA ARG A 107 -12.48 7.33 0.63
C ARG A 107 -11.47 8.46 0.44
N LEU A 108 -10.22 8.26 0.86
CA LEU A 108 -9.15 9.23 0.67
C LEU A 108 -8.89 9.48 -0.82
N PHE A 109 -8.75 8.40 -1.60
CA PHE A 109 -8.53 8.48 -3.05
C PHE A 109 -9.67 9.21 -3.76
N THR A 110 -10.92 8.79 -3.53
CA THR A 110 -12.10 9.39 -4.17
C THR A 110 -12.29 10.83 -3.78
N THR A 111 -12.14 11.17 -2.49
CA THR A 111 -12.18 12.58 -2.03
C THR A 111 -11.13 13.43 -2.75
N LYS A 112 -9.87 12.96 -2.80
CA LYS A 112 -8.79 13.72 -3.45
C LYS A 112 -8.97 13.84 -4.96
N ALA A 113 -9.46 12.79 -5.61
CA ALA A 113 -9.75 12.83 -7.04
C ALA A 113 -10.93 13.79 -7.33
N ALA A 114 -11.96 13.80 -6.49
CA ALA A 114 -13.11 14.70 -6.61
C ALA A 114 -12.70 16.17 -6.44
N GLU A 115 -11.91 16.47 -5.39
CA GLU A 115 -11.31 17.78 -5.16
C GLU A 115 -10.47 18.22 -6.36
N GLY A 116 -9.54 17.38 -6.82
CA GLY A 116 -8.65 17.71 -7.93
C GLY A 116 -9.36 17.92 -9.28
N ARG A 117 -10.55 17.34 -9.46
CA ARG A 117 -11.35 17.46 -10.67
C ARG A 117 -12.53 18.43 -10.54
N ASN A 118 -12.72 19.05 -9.37
CA ASN A 118 -13.90 19.83 -9.04
C ASN A 118 -15.21 19.09 -9.39
N LEU A 119 -15.25 17.78 -9.11
CA LEU A 119 -16.41 16.93 -9.33
C LEU A 119 -17.14 16.69 -8.02
N PRO A 120 -18.49 16.62 -8.03
CA PRO A 120 -19.24 16.08 -6.91
C PRO A 120 -18.76 14.66 -6.56
N LEU A 121 -18.60 14.37 -5.26
CA LEU A 121 -18.07 13.09 -4.80
C LEU A 121 -18.93 11.92 -5.26
N ASP A 122 -20.25 12.05 -5.19
CA ASP A 122 -21.23 11.06 -5.67
C ASP A 122 -21.04 10.72 -7.15
N LYS A 123 -20.79 11.74 -7.99
CA LYS A 123 -20.52 11.56 -9.41
C LYS A 123 -19.18 10.85 -9.64
N LEU A 124 -18.16 11.14 -8.84
CA LEU A 124 -16.87 10.47 -8.95
C LEU A 124 -16.92 9.03 -8.43
N GLU A 125 -17.61 8.78 -7.33
CA GLU A 125 -17.81 7.43 -6.79
C GLU A 125 -18.57 6.54 -7.78
N ALA A 126 -19.55 7.08 -8.51
CA ALA A 126 -20.25 6.36 -9.58
C ALA A 126 -19.34 5.98 -10.77
N LEU A 127 -18.22 6.68 -10.94
CA LEU A 127 -17.21 6.41 -11.97
C LEU A 127 -16.02 5.59 -11.42
N ALA A 128 -15.94 5.42 -10.11
CA ALA A 128 -14.90 4.67 -9.42
C ALA A 128 -15.29 3.17 -9.34
N GLY A 129 -14.77 2.44 -8.35
CA GLY A 129 -15.10 1.02 -8.17
C GLY A 129 -14.20 0.04 -8.95
N GLY A 130 -12.99 0.46 -9.35
CA GLY A 130 -12.02 -0.42 -10.01
C GLY A 130 -12.27 -0.66 -11.51
N GLN A 131 -13.21 0.07 -12.12
CA GLN A 131 -13.46 -0.03 -13.56
C GLN A 131 -12.35 0.66 -14.35
N VAL A 132 -11.80 -0.04 -15.35
CA VAL A 132 -10.85 0.54 -16.29
C VAL A 132 -11.61 1.39 -17.30
N CYS A 133 -11.27 2.67 -17.41
CA CYS A 133 -11.85 3.59 -18.39
C CYS A 133 -10.87 3.86 -19.53
N THR A 134 -11.39 4.05 -20.75
CA THR A 134 -10.58 4.54 -21.86
C THR A 134 -10.30 6.03 -21.68
N GLY A 135 -9.23 6.56 -22.29
CA GLY A 135 -8.97 8.01 -22.25
C GLY A 135 -10.13 8.85 -22.80
N ARG A 136 -10.89 8.32 -23.77
CA ARG A 136 -12.09 8.99 -24.31
C ARG A 136 -13.21 9.06 -23.29
N ASP A 137 -13.44 7.97 -22.56
CA ASP A 137 -14.45 7.93 -21.49
C ASP A 137 -14.03 8.82 -20.31
N ALA A 138 -12.74 8.77 -19.95
CA ALA A 138 -12.17 9.63 -18.92
C ALA A 138 -12.38 11.12 -19.27
N LYS A 139 -12.14 11.52 -20.53
CA LYS A 139 -12.38 12.90 -20.98
C LYS A 139 -13.87 13.26 -20.94
N ARG A 140 -14.75 12.36 -21.41
CA ARG A 140 -16.22 12.57 -21.38
C ARG A 140 -16.74 12.76 -19.95
N ASN A 141 -16.13 12.07 -19.00
CA ASN A 141 -16.52 12.08 -17.60
C ASN A 141 -15.79 13.14 -16.76
N GLY A 142 -14.87 13.91 -17.34
CA GLY A 142 -14.12 14.96 -16.64
C GLY A 142 -12.99 14.43 -15.73
N LEU A 143 -12.55 13.19 -15.95
CA LEU A 143 -11.42 12.58 -15.22
C LEU A 143 -10.06 12.97 -15.82
N VAL A 144 -10.02 13.50 -17.04
CA VAL A 144 -8.83 14.07 -17.70
C VAL A 144 -9.20 15.31 -18.51
N ASP A 145 -8.25 16.21 -18.68
CA ASP A 145 -8.48 17.52 -19.31
C ASP A 145 -8.40 17.46 -20.85
N GLY A 146 -7.58 16.53 -21.37
CA GLY A 146 -7.27 16.45 -22.79
C GLY A 146 -6.84 15.05 -23.22
N MET A 147 -6.79 14.87 -24.54
CA MET A 147 -6.23 13.68 -25.18
C MET A 147 -5.05 14.16 -26.03
N GLY A 148 -3.93 13.46 -25.95
CA GLY A 148 -2.73 13.84 -26.69
C GLY A 148 -1.56 12.92 -26.38
N THR A 149 -0.41 13.33 -26.87
CA THR A 149 0.89 12.68 -26.67
C THR A 149 1.67 13.39 -25.57
N LEU A 150 2.82 12.83 -25.19
CA LEU A 150 3.76 13.49 -24.27
C LEU A 150 4.20 14.88 -24.80
N LYS A 151 4.37 15.03 -26.12
CA LYS A 151 4.73 16.33 -26.72
C LYS A 151 3.66 17.39 -26.47
N ASP A 152 2.39 17.01 -26.54
CA ASP A 152 1.27 17.91 -26.28
C ASP A 152 1.25 18.34 -24.80
N ALA A 153 1.47 17.39 -23.89
CA ALA A 153 1.57 17.68 -22.44
C ALA A 153 2.74 18.63 -22.13
N VAL A 154 3.89 18.43 -22.76
CA VAL A 154 5.06 19.31 -22.65
C VAL A 154 4.75 20.72 -23.14
N ASN A 155 4.09 20.86 -24.29
CA ASN A 155 3.73 22.17 -24.83
C ASN A 155 2.74 22.91 -23.91
N VAL A 156 1.77 22.19 -23.34
CA VAL A 156 0.86 22.75 -22.33
C VAL A 156 1.64 23.21 -21.10
N ALA A 157 2.58 22.42 -20.59
CA ALA A 157 3.41 22.79 -19.45
C ALA A 157 4.28 24.03 -19.73
N LYS A 158 4.91 24.13 -20.91
CA LYS A 158 5.65 25.33 -21.35
C LYS A 158 4.77 26.57 -21.33
N ASN A 159 3.57 26.47 -21.90
CA ASN A 159 2.63 27.58 -21.94
C ASN A 159 2.20 28.02 -20.53
N LEU A 160 1.94 27.06 -19.63
CA LEU A 160 1.59 27.35 -18.22
C LEU A 160 2.76 27.97 -17.44
N ALA A 161 3.99 27.62 -17.80
CA ALA A 161 5.22 28.19 -17.23
C ALA A 161 5.64 29.53 -17.86
N GLY A 162 4.92 30.01 -18.89
CA GLY A 162 5.26 31.23 -19.63
C GLY A 162 6.52 31.12 -20.50
N LEU A 163 6.90 29.90 -20.88
CA LEU A 163 8.04 29.62 -21.75
C LEU A 163 7.62 29.66 -23.22
N ASP A 164 8.57 30.04 -24.09
CA ASP A 164 8.38 29.97 -25.54
C ASP A 164 8.16 28.50 -25.99
N VAL A 165 7.38 28.31 -27.05
CA VAL A 165 7.15 27.01 -27.69
C VAL A 165 8.48 26.38 -28.10
N ASP A 166 9.42 27.20 -28.57
CA ASP A 166 10.75 26.76 -29.01
C ASP A 166 11.79 26.70 -27.88
N ALA A 167 11.40 26.99 -26.64
CA ALA A 167 12.29 26.88 -25.49
C ALA A 167 12.84 25.46 -25.37
N LYS A 168 14.17 25.34 -25.33
CA LYS A 168 14.83 24.06 -25.09
C LYS A 168 14.58 23.65 -23.65
N ILE A 169 13.98 22.49 -23.46
CA ILE A 169 13.75 21.88 -22.15
C ILE A 169 14.58 20.60 -22.04
N GLY A 170 15.15 20.37 -20.86
CA GLY A 170 15.72 19.06 -20.52
C GLY A 170 14.58 18.12 -20.15
N LEU A 171 14.54 16.93 -20.76
CA LEU A 171 13.64 15.87 -20.33
C LEU A 171 14.46 14.90 -19.49
N GLU A 172 14.32 14.99 -18.17
CA GLU A 172 14.94 14.05 -17.24
C GLU A 172 14.04 12.83 -17.10
N VAL A 173 14.56 11.67 -17.48
CA VAL A 173 13.87 10.38 -17.31
C VAL A 173 14.33 9.79 -15.99
N LEU A 174 13.41 9.64 -15.04
CA LEU A 174 13.67 9.05 -13.73
C LEU A 174 12.97 7.70 -13.58
N PRO A 175 13.61 6.73 -12.87
CA PRO A 175 14.97 6.79 -12.33
C PRO A 175 16.04 6.81 -13.44
N GLU A 176 17.20 7.42 -13.18
CA GLU A 176 18.33 7.40 -14.12
C GLU A 176 18.67 5.94 -14.47
N ALA A 177 18.83 5.65 -15.75
CA ALA A 177 19.25 4.32 -16.18
C ALA A 177 20.65 4.06 -15.61
N LYS A 178 20.74 3.20 -14.60
CA LYS A 178 22.03 2.77 -14.04
C LYS A 178 22.89 2.22 -15.17
N ASN A 179 24.15 2.61 -15.20
CA ASN A 179 25.07 2.05 -16.18
C ASN A 179 25.29 0.56 -15.87
N PRO A 180 25.56 -0.30 -16.86
CA PRO A 180 25.79 -1.73 -16.64
C PRO A 180 26.89 -2.02 -15.60
N LEU A 181 27.86 -1.12 -15.45
CA LEU A 181 28.87 -1.19 -14.41
C LEU A 181 28.31 -0.86 -13.02
N GLU A 182 27.48 0.18 -12.88
CA GLU A 182 26.80 0.50 -11.61
C GLU A 182 25.84 -0.61 -11.20
N GLU A 183 25.17 -1.26 -12.15
CA GLU A 183 24.30 -2.40 -11.88
C GLU A 183 25.08 -3.62 -11.33
N ILE A 184 26.31 -3.84 -11.82
CA ILE A 184 27.22 -4.87 -11.30
C ILE A 184 27.82 -4.48 -9.94
N PHE A 185 28.21 -3.21 -9.76
CA PHE A 185 28.80 -2.72 -8.50
C PHE A 185 27.76 -2.59 -7.37
N ASP A 186 26.52 -2.25 -7.69
CA ASP A 186 25.41 -2.25 -6.73
C ASP A 186 24.96 -3.68 -6.38
N ALA A 187 25.15 -4.65 -7.28
CA ALA A 187 24.85 -6.06 -7.00
C ALA A 187 25.78 -6.67 -5.94
N ASP A 188 26.99 -6.13 -5.76
CA ASP A 188 27.98 -6.62 -4.78
C ASP A 188 27.91 -5.89 -3.42
N PHE A 189 27.20 -4.76 -3.30
CA PHE A 189 27.18 -3.93 -2.08
C PHE A 189 25.85 -3.88 -1.32
N ASP A 190 24.79 -4.51 -1.81
CA ASP A 190 23.48 -4.48 -1.13
C ASP A 190 22.92 -5.90 -0.92
N SER A 191 23.50 -6.63 0.05
CA SER A 191 23.07 -7.98 0.45
C SER A 191 21.74 -8.03 1.22
N GLU A 192 20.92 -6.98 1.20
CA GLU A 192 19.66 -6.91 1.98
C GLU A 192 18.40 -6.49 1.23
N ARG A 193 18.37 -6.46 -0.11
CA ARG A 193 17.10 -6.20 -0.84
C ARG A 193 16.59 -7.44 -1.57
N GLU A 194 15.61 -8.07 -0.92
CA GLU A 194 14.82 -9.18 -1.45
C GLU A 194 14.32 -8.94 -2.88
N ALA A 195 14.38 -10.03 -3.64
CA ALA A 195 14.13 -10.13 -5.06
C ALA A 195 12.71 -9.72 -5.47
N HIS A 196 12.62 -8.78 -6.42
CA HIS A 196 11.52 -8.74 -7.39
C HIS A 196 12.00 -9.30 -8.73
N LEU A 197 11.90 -10.62 -8.84
CA LEU A 197 11.91 -11.37 -10.10
C LEU A 197 10.68 -10.97 -10.93
N TYR A 198 10.80 -10.00 -11.84
CA TYR A 198 9.97 -9.90 -13.05
C TYR A 198 10.62 -8.92 -14.05
N GLY A 199 11.52 -9.45 -14.88
CA GLY A 199 12.09 -8.76 -16.03
C GLY A 199 12.49 -9.79 -17.08
N GLY A 200 11.66 -9.95 -18.10
CA GLY A 200 11.70 -11.07 -19.06
C GLY A 200 13.02 -11.21 -19.80
N ILE A 201 13.44 -12.47 -20.00
CA ILE A 201 14.65 -12.91 -20.72
C ILE A 201 14.49 -12.75 -22.25
N SER A 202 13.58 -11.89 -22.72
CA SER A 202 13.27 -11.72 -24.15
C SER A 202 14.35 -10.97 -24.93
N HIS A 203 15.28 -10.28 -24.26
CA HIS A 203 16.37 -9.58 -24.93
C HIS A 203 17.60 -10.47 -25.19
N LEU A 204 17.75 -11.60 -24.49
CA LEU A 204 19.01 -12.37 -24.51
C LEU A 204 19.04 -13.54 -25.51
N LEU A 205 18.10 -13.63 -26.46
CA LEU A 205 18.18 -14.62 -27.55
C LEU A 205 18.06 -13.94 -28.92
N PRO A 206 19.03 -14.15 -29.83
CA PRO A 206 18.91 -13.70 -31.20
C PRO A 206 18.20 -14.78 -32.03
N PHE A 207 16.86 -14.77 -32.02
CA PHE A 207 16.00 -15.33 -33.08
C PHE A 207 14.70 -14.52 -33.17
#